data_AF-A0A1F6B0Y0-F1
#
_entry.id   AF-A0A1F6B0Y0-F1
#
_cell.length_a   1.000
_cell.length_b   1.000
_cell.length_c   1.000
_cell.angle_alpha   90.00
_cell.angle_beta   90.00
_cell.angle_gamma   90.00
#
_symmetry.space_group_name_H-M   'P 1'
#
loop_
_entity.id
_entity.type
_entity.pdbx_description
1 polymer ?
#
loop_
_entity_poly.entity_id
_entity_poly.type
_entity_poly.pdbx_seq_one_letter_code
_entity_poly.pdbx_strand_id
1 'polypeptide(L)'
;MKAWQKSWLIIGITWSSLHLIRDISQDLGIKNLLSTPFVKPINGAPWWYLYVFNTYVYEIIVGILCFYALKKNSFHPKGTASLFLTAVIFSSWLIYWFIL
;
A
#
# COMPACT_ATOMS: atom_id res chain seq x y z
N MET A 1 17.26 10.60 12.07
CA MET A 1 16.55 9.30 12.04
C MET A 1 17.56 8.15 12.09
N LYS A 2 17.20 7.00 12.65
CA LYS A 2 18.00 5.76 12.57
C LYS A 2 18.03 5.25 11.12
N ALA A 3 19.05 4.48 10.75
CA ALA A 3 19.19 3.96 9.39
C ALA A 3 17.95 3.15 8.95
N TRP A 4 17.48 2.24 9.79
CA TRP A 4 16.29 1.42 9.52
C TRP A 4 15.02 2.26 9.31
N GLN A 5 14.88 3.39 10.02
CA GLN A 5 13.74 4.30 9.87
C GLN A 5 13.77 4.95 8.49
N LYS A 6 14.94 5.40 8.04
CA LYS A 6 15.09 5.99 6.70
C LYS A 6 14.83 4.96 5.62
N SER A 7 15.35 3.74 5.77
CA SER A 7 15.09 2.62 4.85
C SER A 7 13.60 2.29 4.79
N TRP A 8 12.91 2.23 5.93
CA TRP A 8 11.46 2.03 5.98
C TRP A 8 10.71 3.05 5.14
N LEU A 9 10.99 4.35 5.32
CA LEU A 9 10.27 5.39 4.60
C LEU A 9 10.48 5.32 3.09
N ILE A 10 11.70 4.95 2.65
CA ILE A 10 11.99 4.71 1.23
C ILE A 10 11.20 3.51 0.72
N ILE A 11 11.24 2.39 1.45
CA ILE A 11 10.49 1.16 1.12
C ILE A 11 8.99 1.47 1.03
N GLY A 12 8.44 2.21 2.00
CA GLY A 12 7.04 2.58 2.01
C GLY A 12 6.63 3.40 0.77
N ILE A 13 7.42 4.39 0.36
CA ILE A 13 7.15 5.16 -0.86
C ILE A 13 7.21 4.25 -2.08
N THR A 14 8.26 3.44 -2.21
CA THR A 14 8.44 2.55 -3.37
C THR A 14 7.31 1.53 -3.45
N TRP A 15 6.97 0.87 -2.34
CA TRP A 15 5.89 -0.09 -2.26
C TRP A 15 4.54 0.54 -2.63
N SER A 16 4.18 1.66 -2.00
CA SER A 16 2.92 2.35 -2.29
C SER A 16 2.83 2.78 -3.74
N SER A 17 3.92 3.26 -4.33
CA SER A 17 3.97 3.61 -5.74
C SER A 17 3.75 2.39 -6.65
N LEU A 18 4.44 1.28 -6.39
CA LEU A 18 4.29 0.04 -7.15
C LEU A 18 2.89 -0.56 -7.02
N HIS A 19 2.32 -0.51 -5.82
CA HIS A 19 0.97 -1.02 -5.56
C HIS A 19 -0.10 -0.18 -6.25
N LEU A 20 0.04 1.15 -6.27
CA LEU A 20 -0.83 2.05 -7.05
C LEU A 20 -0.71 1.79 -8.54
N ILE A 21 0.52 1.68 -9.07
CA ILE A 21 0.75 1.38 -10.49
C ILE A 21 0.11 0.04 -10.86
N ARG A 22 0.24 -0.98 -10.01
CA ARG A 22 -0.44 -2.27 -10.20
C ARG A 22 -1.94 -2.07 -10.30
N ASP A 23 -2.56 -1.44 -9.30
CA ASP A 23 -4.01 -1.31 -9.22
C ASP A 23 -4.57 -0.54 -10.42
N ILE A 24 -3.91 0.56 -10.82
CA ILE A 24 -4.28 1.33 -12.03
C ILE A 24 -4.13 0.46 -13.28
N SER A 25 -3.03 -0.28 -13.41
CA SER A 25 -2.79 -1.13 -14.57
C SER A 25 -3.85 -2.23 -14.70
N GLN A 26 -4.25 -2.85 -13.57
CA GLN A 26 -5.31 -3.85 -13.55
C GLN A 26 -6.66 -3.26 -13.97
N ASP A 27 -7.01 -2.09 -13.42
CA ASP A 27 -8.28 -1.42 -13.72
C ASP A 27 -8.35 -0.93 -15.19
N LEU A 28 -7.20 -0.61 -15.80
CA LEU A 28 -7.08 -0.28 -17.23
C LEU A 28 -6.95 -1.51 -18.15
N GLY A 29 -6.90 -2.72 -17.60
CA GLY A 29 -6.71 -3.95 -18.37
C GLY A 29 -5.30 -4.12 -18.98
N ILE A 30 -4.32 -3.35 -18.52
CA ILE A 30 -2.91 -3.44 -18.95
C ILE A 30 -2.29 -4.68 -18.30
N LYS A 31 -1.72 -5.59 -19.10
CA LYS A 31 -1.07 -6.82 -18.62
C LYS A 31 0.45 -6.67 -18.62
N ASN A 32 1.06 -6.60 -17.43
CA ASN A 32 2.50 -6.52 -17.21
C ASN A 32 2.90 -7.28 -15.94
N LEU A 33 4.20 -7.29 -15.60
CA LEU A 33 4.72 -8.02 -14.43
C LEU A 33 4.04 -7.64 -13.09
N LEU A 34 3.60 -6.39 -12.93
CA LEU A 34 2.94 -5.93 -11.71
C LEU A 34 1.46 -6.32 -11.72
N SER A 35 0.79 -6.20 -12.87
CA SER A 35 -0.67 -6.33 -12.97
C SER A 35 -1.18 -7.75 -13.28
N THR A 36 -0.34 -8.67 -13.73
CA THR A 36 -0.71 -10.07 -13.99
C THR A 36 -0.80 -10.97 -12.76
N PRO A 37 0.04 -10.85 -11.71
CA PRO A 37 -0.18 -11.59 -10.47
C PRO A 37 -1.27 -10.92 -9.63
N PHE A 38 -2.01 -11.73 -8.86
CA PHE A 38 -3.02 -11.24 -7.90
C PHE A 38 -4.02 -10.25 -8.56
N VAL A 39 -4.64 -10.68 -9.67
CA VAL A 39 -5.63 -9.88 -10.42
C VAL A 39 -6.95 -9.84 -9.67
N LYS A 40 -7.41 -8.62 -9.29
CA LYS A 40 -8.67 -8.40 -8.58
C LYS A 40 -9.81 -9.24 -9.20
N PRO A 41 -10.41 -10.21 -8.48
CA PRO A 41 -11.54 -10.96 -8.97
C PRO A 41 -12.74 -10.04 -9.21
N ILE A 42 -13.47 -10.31 -10.29
CA ILE A 42 -14.63 -9.52 -10.71
C ILE A 42 -15.76 -9.57 -9.65
N ASN A 43 -15.91 -10.68 -8.90
CA ASN A 43 -17.00 -10.89 -7.93
C ASN A 43 -16.61 -11.80 -6.73
N GLY A 44 -15.52 -11.50 -6.01
CA GLY A 44 -15.05 -12.36 -4.90
C GLY A 44 -15.09 -11.75 -3.49
N ALA A 45 -15.00 -10.42 -3.36
CA ALA A 45 -14.89 -9.77 -2.06
C ALA A 45 -16.26 -9.40 -1.47
N PRO A 46 -16.47 -9.50 -0.14
CA PRO A 46 -17.58 -8.83 0.52
C PRO A 46 -17.59 -7.33 0.19
N TRP A 47 -18.77 -6.74 -0.05
CA TRP A 47 -18.91 -5.34 -0.47
C TRP A 47 -18.22 -4.35 0.49
N TRP A 48 -18.23 -4.64 1.79
CA TRP A 48 -17.60 -3.80 2.80
C TRP A 48 -16.08 -3.84 2.75
N TYR A 49 -15.48 -4.94 2.27
CA TYR A 49 -14.03 -5.12 2.25
C TYR A 49 -13.39 -4.11 1.31
N LEU A 50 -13.89 -4.00 0.08
CA LEU A 50 -13.36 -3.06 -0.92
C LEU A 50 -13.58 -1.59 -0.53
N TYR A 51 -14.64 -1.31 0.24
CA TYR A 51 -14.91 0.04 0.73
C TYR A 51 -14.00 0.43 1.89
N VAL A 52 -13.84 -0.46 2.88
CA VAL A 52 -13.03 -0.22 4.09
C VAL A 52 -11.54 -0.29 3.80
N PHE A 53 -11.13 -1.20 2.92
CA PHE A 53 -9.73 -1.46 2.54
C PHE A 53 -9.43 -0.97 1.11
N ASN A 54 -9.88 0.24 0.79
CA ASN A 54 -9.61 0.86 -0.51
C ASN A 54 -8.10 1.14 -0.67
N THR A 55 -7.41 0.24 -1.37
CA THR A 55 -5.96 0.25 -1.53
C THR A 55 -5.43 1.55 -2.11
N TYR A 56 -6.17 2.22 -3.00
CA TYR A 56 -5.78 3.53 -3.54
C TYR A 56 -5.60 4.58 -2.45
N VAL A 57 -6.60 4.72 -1.59
CA VAL A 57 -6.60 5.73 -0.53
C VAL A 57 -5.47 5.47 0.45
N TYR A 58 -5.29 4.20 0.86
CA TYR A 58 -4.24 3.85 1.81
C TYR A 58 -2.85 4.05 1.25
N GLU A 59 -2.57 3.60 0.03
CA GLU A 59 -1.23 3.72 -0.55
C GLU A 59 -0.86 5.19 -0.82
N ILE A 60 -1.83 6.04 -1.17
CA ILE A 60 -1.60 7.50 -1.25
C ILE A 60 -1.26 8.07 0.14
N ILE A 61 -2.03 7.73 1.18
CA ILE A 61 -1.80 8.21 2.55
C ILE A 61 -0.43 7.76 3.07
N VAL A 62 -0.09 6.47 2.91
CA VAL A 62 1.19 5.90 3.32
C VAL A 62 2.35 6.58 2.58
N GLY A 63 2.24 6.75 1.27
CA GLY A 63 3.23 7.47 0.46
C GLY A 63 3.45 8.90 0.95
N ILE A 64 2.37 9.65 1.22
CA ILE A 64 2.44 11.03 1.74
C ILE A 64 3.10 11.07 3.12
N LEU A 65 2.70 10.19 4.05
CA LEU A 65 3.28 10.12 5.39
C LEU A 65 4.78 9.82 5.34
N CYS A 66 5.19 8.86 4.50
CA CYS A 66 6.58 8.49 4.32
C CYS A 66 7.39 9.63 3.71
N PHE A 67 6.89 10.26 2.65
CA PHE A 67 7.53 11.40 2.00
C PHE A 67 7.68 12.57 2.96
N TYR A 68 6.63 12.89 3.73
CA TYR A 68 6.66 13.98 4.70
C TYR A 68 7.68 13.73 5.82
N ALA A 69 7.74 12.50 6.35
CA ALA A 69 8.71 12.11 7.36
C ALA A 69 10.16 12.21 6.85
N LEU A 70 10.42 11.78 5.61
CA LEU A 70 11.73 11.97 4.96
C LEU A 70 12.07 13.45 4.79
N LYS A 71 11.13 14.25 4.26
CA LYS A 71 11.32 15.68 4.03
C LYS A 71 11.63 16.44 5.32
N LYS A 72 11.03 16.05 6.44
CA LYS A 72 11.27 16.63 7.77
C LYS A 72 12.46 16.01 8.51
N ASN A 73 13.13 15.02 7.92
CA ASN A 73 14.19 14.25 8.55
C ASN A 73 13.80 13.73 9.96
N SER A 74 12.51 13.42 10.15
CA SER A 74 11.94 13.01 11.43
C SER A 74 10.94 11.88 11.24
N PHE A 75 11.12 10.81 12.01
CA PHE A 75 10.30 9.61 11.89
C PHE A 75 8.98 9.75 12.66
N HIS A 76 9.02 10.15 13.93
CA HIS A 76 7.81 10.28 14.72
C HIS A 76 7.11 11.62 14.45
N PRO A 77 5.76 11.66 14.41
CA PRO A 77 4.81 10.53 14.46
C PRO A 77 4.48 9.89 13.10
N LYS A 78 4.87 10.51 11.98
CA LYS A 78 4.35 10.19 10.63
C LYS A 78 4.85 8.85 10.10
N GLY A 79 6.13 8.53 10.32
CA GLY A 79 6.73 7.24 9.98
C GLY A 79 6.19 6.08 10.81
N THR A 80 5.79 6.33 12.06
CA THR A 80 5.10 5.32 12.88
C THR A 80 3.70 5.04 12.35
N ALA A 81 2.97 6.10 12.01
CA ALA A 81 1.64 5.97 11.40
C ALA A 81 1.71 5.23 10.05
N SER A 82 2.72 5.52 9.21
CA SER A 82 2.89 4.80 7.94
C SER A 82 3.18 3.32 8.17
N LEU A 83 4.05 2.99 9.14
CA LEU A 83 4.35 1.60 9.49
C LEU A 83 3.12 0.84 9.98
N PHE A 84 2.34 1.46 10.86
CA PHE A 84 1.10 0.87 11.36
C PHE A 84 0.07 0.65 10.24
N LEU A 85 -0.17 1.66 9.39
CA LEU A 85 -1.10 1.56 8.27
C LEU A 85 -0.68 0.48 7.28
N THR A 86 0.60 0.41 6.92
CA THR A 86 1.09 -0.65 6.01
C THR A 86 0.90 -2.02 6.63
N ALA A 87 1.15 -2.22 7.93
CA ALA A 87 0.93 -3.51 8.58
C ALA A 87 -0.55 -3.95 8.52
N VAL A 88 -1.48 -3.03 8.77
CA VAL A 88 -2.93 -3.30 8.70
C VAL A 88 -3.34 -3.66 7.27
N ILE A 89 -2.92 -2.88 6.28
CA ILE A 89 -3.31 -3.09 4.88
C ILE A 89 -2.66 -4.32 4.28
N PHE A 90 -1.39 -4.57 4.57
CA PHE A 90 -0.71 -5.78 4.13
C PHE A 90 -1.38 -7.03 4.71
N SER A 91 -1.75 -7.01 5.99
CA SER A 91 -2.48 -8.12 6.61
C SER A 91 -3.86 -8.32 5.96
N SER A 92 -4.60 -7.24 5.71
CA SER A 92 -5.89 -7.28 5.03
C SER A 92 -5.77 -7.85 3.62
N TRP A 93 -4.77 -7.38 2.85
CA TRP A 93 -4.46 -7.87 1.51
C TRP A 93 -4.11 -9.36 1.51
N LEU A 94 -3.33 -9.86 2.49
CA LEU A 94 -3.06 -11.29 2.63
C LEU A 94 -4.32 -12.11 2.93
N ILE A 95 -5.16 -11.66 3.86
CA ILE A 95 -6.44 -12.31 4.17
C ILE A 95 -7.30 -12.43 2.91
N TYR A 96 -7.35 -11.35 2.12
CA TYR A 96 -8.12 -11.33 0.90
C TYR A 96 -7.64 -12.31 -0.17
N TRP A 97 -6.34 -12.54 -0.30
CA TRP A 97 -5.81 -13.43 -1.34
C TRP A 97 -5.70 -14.88 -0.93
N PHE A 98 -5.55 -15.16 0.37
CA PHE A 98 -5.23 -16.50 0.86
C PHE A 98 -6.35 -17.14 1.69
N ILE A 99 -7.36 -16.37 2.11
CA ILE A 99 -8.44 -16.86 2.97
C ILE A 99 -9.82 -16.66 2.31
N LEU A 100 -10.02 -15.50 1.67
CA LEU A 100 -11.25 -15.17 0.93
C LEU A 100 -11.12 -15.58 -0.54
#